data_AF-C0EBF2-F1
#
_entry.id   AF-C0EBF2-F1
#
_cell.length_a   1.000
_cell.length_b   1.000
_cell.length_c   1.000
_cell.angle_alpha   90.00
_cell.angle_beta   90.00
_cell.angle_gamma   90.00
#
_symmetry.space_group_name_H-M   'P 1'
#
loop_
_entity.id
_entity.type
_entity.pdbx_description
1 polymer ?
#
loop_
_entity_poly.entity_id
_entity_poly.type
_entity_poly.pdbx_seq_one_letter_code
_entity_poly.pdbx_strand_id
1 'polypeptide(L)'
;MNFKKFAKALSVAVIALTLVFALAGCGDTKATLDYVNSLKEVTESAQTVNTNLYTQIQAIDLEDESTKQAVIDSITELEGIYKKFAELKAPKKLAEVQESFKAGSEKGLEGLAMYKETFQGMTADSDMTQVQESLLEGDEIMTEAQKLIQEGLDKAEKLS
;
A
#
# COMPACT_ATOMS: atom_id res chain seq x y z
N MET A 1 -6.46 9.34 24.55
CA MET A 1 -5.81 8.00 24.44
C MET A 1 -4.34 8.22 24.10
N ASN A 2 -3.38 7.45 24.65
CA ASN A 2 -1.94 7.63 24.35
C ASN A 2 -1.61 7.07 22.96
N PHE A 3 -0.77 7.74 22.17
CA PHE A 3 -0.35 7.31 20.84
C PHE A 3 0.11 5.86 20.79
N LYS A 4 0.92 5.40 21.74
CA LYS A 4 1.39 4.00 21.80
C LYS A 4 0.26 2.97 21.90
N LYS A 5 -0.91 3.35 22.46
CA LYS A 5 -2.11 2.49 22.46
C LYS A 5 -2.84 2.54 21.12
N PHE A 6 -2.91 3.72 20.50
CA PHE A 6 -3.49 3.87 19.17
C PHE A 6 -2.65 3.20 18.08
N ALA A 7 -1.34 3.40 18.05
CA ALA A 7 -0.44 2.76 17.08
C ALA A 7 -0.54 1.22 17.10
N LYS A 8 -0.80 0.63 18.28
CA LYS A 8 -1.09 -0.80 18.42
C LYS A 8 -2.47 -1.21 17.89
N ALA A 9 -3.42 -0.29 17.86
CA ALA A 9 -4.77 -0.48 17.35
C ALA A 9 -4.95 -0.02 15.90
N LEU A 10 -4.02 0.80 15.37
CA LEU A 10 -4.02 1.28 14.00
C LEU A 10 -3.73 0.09 13.11
N SER A 11 -4.79 -0.41 12.50
CA SER A 11 -4.74 -1.43 11.47
C SER A 11 -4.34 -0.80 10.15
N VAL A 12 -3.17 -0.13 10.08
CA VAL A 12 -2.61 0.43 8.82
C VAL A 12 -2.89 -0.60 7.75
N ALA A 13 -3.82 -0.33 6.83
CA ALA A 13 -4.46 -1.36 6.04
C ALA A 13 -3.39 -2.30 5.49
N VAL A 14 -3.22 -3.47 6.11
CA VAL A 14 -2.08 -4.33 5.82
C VAL A 14 -2.48 -5.02 4.54
N ILE A 15 -1.76 -4.72 3.46
CA ILE A 15 -1.88 -5.39 2.16
C ILE A 15 -1.79 -6.90 2.41
N ALA A 16 -2.93 -7.55 2.55
CA ALA A 16 -3.09 -9.00 2.47
C ALA A 16 -3.57 -9.33 1.05
N LEU A 17 -2.83 -8.85 0.04
CA LEU A 17 -3.12 -9.18 -1.35
C LEU A 17 -2.88 -10.69 -1.52
N THR A 18 -3.96 -11.46 -1.61
CA THR A 18 -3.86 -12.90 -1.84
C THR A 18 -3.44 -13.13 -3.28
N LEU A 19 -2.17 -13.48 -3.47
CA LEU A 19 -1.63 -13.85 -4.77
C LEU A 19 -2.13 -15.25 -5.15
N VAL A 20 -3.24 -15.33 -5.88
CA VAL A 20 -3.67 -16.57 -6.54
C VAL A 20 -3.26 -16.50 -8.01
N PHE A 21 -1.98 -16.76 -8.29
CA PHE A 21 -1.53 -16.97 -9.67
C PHE A 21 -1.34 -18.47 -9.90
N ALA A 22 -2.44 -19.19 -10.17
CA ALA A 22 -2.44 -20.60 -10.60
C ALA A 22 -1.87 -20.79 -12.02
N LEU A 23 -1.01 -19.88 -12.49
CA LEU A 23 -0.65 -19.69 -13.89
C LEU A 23 0.53 -20.53 -14.38
N ALA A 24 0.82 -21.64 -13.71
CA ALA A 24 1.74 -22.64 -14.27
C ALA A 24 1.21 -23.30 -15.57
N GLY A 25 0.03 -22.91 -16.10
CA GLY A 25 -0.59 -23.57 -17.26
C GLY A 25 -1.36 -22.76 -18.32
N CYS A 26 -1.49 -21.42 -18.27
CA CYS A 26 -2.35 -20.68 -19.25
C CYS A 26 -1.80 -19.34 -19.79
N GLY A 27 -0.54 -18.98 -19.53
CA GLY A 27 0.07 -17.83 -20.19
C GLY A 27 0.49 -18.13 -21.63
N ASP A 28 -0.42 -17.98 -22.61
CA ASP A 28 -0.16 -18.30 -24.03
C ASP A 28 1.01 -17.48 -24.67
N THR A 29 1.53 -16.44 -24.00
CA THR A 29 2.66 -15.64 -24.51
C THR A 29 3.62 -15.19 -23.40
N LYS A 30 4.91 -15.04 -23.75
CA LYS A 30 5.96 -14.50 -22.87
C LYS A 30 5.59 -13.16 -22.24
N ALA A 31 4.92 -12.28 -22.98
CA ALA A 31 4.51 -10.96 -22.49
C ALA A 31 3.49 -11.04 -21.33
N THR A 32 2.57 -12.02 -21.36
CA THR A 32 1.62 -12.24 -20.26
C THR A 32 2.35 -12.76 -19.03
N LEU A 33 3.29 -13.69 -19.20
CA LEU A 33 4.08 -14.24 -18.10
C LEU A 33 4.97 -13.18 -17.44
N ASP A 34 5.66 -12.37 -18.23
CA ASP A 34 6.51 -11.27 -17.72
C ASP A 34 5.68 -10.24 -16.94
N TYR A 35 4.47 -9.91 -17.43
CA TYR A 35 3.55 -9.01 -16.73
C TYR A 35 3.08 -9.58 -15.40
N VAL A 36 2.65 -10.85 -15.37
CA VAL A 36 2.23 -11.53 -14.13
C VAL A 36 3.36 -11.63 -13.12
N ASN A 37 4.58 -11.96 -13.54
CA ASN A 37 5.75 -11.98 -12.67
C ASN A 37 6.04 -10.59 -12.10
N SER A 38 5.94 -9.54 -12.92
CA SER A 38 6.11 -8.15 -12.45
C SER A 38 5.04 -7.77 -11.42
N LEU A 39 3.78 -8.18 -11.63
CA LEU A 39 2.72 -7.96 -10.65
C LEU A 39 2.97 -8.67 -9.32
N LYS A 40 3.45 -9.92 -9.39
CA LYS A 40 3.84 -10.69 -8.22
C LYS A 40 4.96 -9.97 -7.44
N GLU A 41 6.03 -9.56 -8.11
CA GLU A 41 7.16 -8.85 -7.48
C GLU A 41 6.73 -7.53 -6.83
N VAL A 42 5.90 -6.73 -7.51
CA VAL A 42 5.38 -5.47 -6.97
C VAL A 42 4.48 -5.72 -5.75
N THR A 43 3.65 -6.76 -5.80
CA THR A 43 2.75 -7.14 -4.70
C THR A 43 3.53 -7.65 -3.48
N GLU A 44 4.51 -8.52 -3.67
CA GLU A 44 5.38 -9.03 -2.59
C GLU A 44 6.19 -7.89 -1.94
N SER A 45 6.66 -6.95 -2.75
CA SER A 45 7.31 -5.72 -2.26
C SER A 45 6.34 -4.91 -1.39
N ALA A 46 5.10 -4.71 -1.86
CA ALA A 46 4.07 -3.97 -1.14
C ALA A 46 3.75 -4.59 0.23
N GLN A 47 3.64 -5.94 0.29
CA GLN A 47 3.41 -6.68 1.52
C GLN A 47 4.57 -6.50 2.52
N THR A 48 5.81 -6.61 2.03
CA THR A 48 7.02 -6.47 2.84
C THR A 48 7.09 -5.08 3.47
N VAL A 49 6.95 -4.03 2.64
CA VAL A 49 7.06 -2.65 3.12
C VAL A 49 5.90 -2.28 4.05
N ASN A 50 4.67 -2.74 3.79
CA ASN A 50 3.56 -2.51 4.72
C ASN A 50 3.75 -3.20 6.06
N THR A 51 4.30 -4.42 6.08
CA THR A 51 4.61 -5.11 7.33
C THR A 51 5.65 -4.34 8.14
N ASN A 52 6.67 -3.80 7.47
CA ASN A 52 7.68 -2.95 8.09
C ASN A 52 7.06 -1.66 8.63
N LEU A 53 6.26 -0.97 7.81
CA LEU A 53 5.55 0.26 8.19
C LEU A 53 4.70 0.06 9.45
N TYR A 54 3.88 -0.99 9.47
CA TYR A 54 3.05 -1.34 10.63
C TYR A 54 3.90 -1.55 11.89
N THR A 55 5.00 -2.31 11.76
CA THR A 55 5.91 -2.57 12.88
C THR A 55 6.58 -1.30 13.38
N GLN A 56 7.02 -0.42 12.47
CA GLN A 56 7.66 0.85 12.81
C GLN A 56 6.67 1.80 13.49
N ILE A 57 5.43 1.88 13.01
CA ILE A 57 4.39 2.71 13.63
C ILE A 57 4.12 2.29 15.07
N GLN A 58 4.05 0.97 15.33
CA GLN A 58 3.91 0.45 16.69
C GLN A 58 5.09 0.77 17.60
N ALA A 59 6.28 0.96 17.01
CA ALA A 59 7.53 1.24 17.69
C ALA A 59 7.85 2.74 17.80
N ILE A 60 7.00 3.64 17.26
CA ILE A 60 7.25 5.08 17.32
C ILE A 60 7.49 5.54 18.76
N ASP A 61 8.56 6.30 18.91
CA ASP A 61 8.82 7.12 20.07
C ASP A 61 8.85 8.59 19.66
N LEU A 62 7.95 9.40 20.25
CA LEU A 62 7.82 10.81 19.90
C LEU A 62 8.99 11.66 20.38
N GLU A 63 9.86 11.10 21.23
CA GLU A 63 11.11 11.73 21.66
C GLU A 63 12.31 11.34 20.76
N ASP A 64 12.15 10.33 19.89
CA ASP A 64 13.17 9.84 18.97
C ASP A 64 12.75 10.03 17.51
N GLU A 65 13.21 11.12 16.92
CA GLU A 65 12.98 11.47 15.52
C GLU A 65 13.40 10.38 14.52
N SER A 66 14.34 9.50 14.87
CA SER A 66 14.76 8.41 13.98
C SER A 66 13.65 7.36 13.78
N THR A 67 12.80 7.14 14.79
CA THR A 67 11.67 6.22 14.69
C THR A 67 10.57 6.76 13.77
N LYS A 68 10.35 8.08 13.81
CA LYS A 68 9.43 8.80 12.92
C LYS A 68 9.94 8.84 11.48
N GLN A 69 11.24 9.06 11.31
CA GLN A 69 11.87 9.05 9.99
C GLN A 69 11.76 7.67 9.32
N ALA A 70 11.94 6.58 10.07
CA ALA A 70 11.78 5.22 9.53
C ALA A 70 10.37 4.99 8.94
N VAL A 71 9.33 5.50 9.61
CA VAL A 71 7.95 5.45 9.13
C VAL A 71 7.78 6.27 7.84
N ILE A 72 8.32 7.48 7.79
CA ILE A 72 8.28 8.35 6.60
C ILE A 72 9.02 7.70 5.41
N ASP A 73 10.13 7.02 5.66
CA ASP A 73 10.90 6.32 4.63
C ASP A 73 10.10 5.15 4.06
N SER A 74 9.46 4.33 4.89
CA SER A 74 8.59 3.24 4.43
C SER A 74 7.34 3.73 3.71
N ILE A 75 6.75 4.86 4.12
CA ILE A 75 5.67 5.51 3.35
C ILE A 75 6.18 5.92 1.96
N THR A 76 7.36 6.51 1.88
CA THR A 76 7.97 6.93 0.61
C THR A 76 8.28 5.73 -0.30
N GLU A 77 8.71 4.62 0.28
CA GLU A 77 8.91 3.37 -0.46
C GLU A 77 7.58 2.82 -1.01
N LEU A 78 6.50 2.84 -0.20
CA LEU A 78 5.16 2.47 -0.65
C LEU A 78 4.64 3.39 -1.77
N GLU A 79 4.88 4.71 -1.71
CA GLU A 79 4.54 5.62 -2.80
C GLU A 79 5.20 5.17 -4.12
N GLY A 80 6.46 4.73 -4.06
CA GLY A 80 7.16 4.15 -5.21
C GLY A 80 6.52 2.86 -5.73
N ILE A 81 6.01 2.01 -4.84
CA ILE A 81 5.34 0.75 -5.20
C ILE A 81 3.98 1.01 -5.86
N TYR A 82 3.17 1.94 -5.34
CA TYR A 82 1.91 2.33 -5.97
C TYR A 82 2.14 2.96 -7.35
N LYS A 83 3.19 3.77 -7.52
CA LYS A 83 3.57 4.25 -8.87
C LYS A 83 3.89 3.11 -9.82
N LYS A 84 4.61 2.07 -9.35
CA LYS A 84 4.87 0.88 -10.17
C LYS A 84 3.58 0.18 -10.62
N PHE A 85 2.58 0.00 -9.75
CA PHE A 85 1.29 -0.57 -10.14
C PHE A 85 0.64 0.20 -11.31
N ALA A 86 0.64 1.53 -11.25
CA ALA A 86 0.09 2.38 -12.32
C ALA A 86 0.89 2.36 -13.63
N GLU A 87 2.21 2.12 -13.54
CA GLU A 87 3.16 2.16 -14.67
C GLU A 87 3.35 0.81 -15.37
N LEU A 88 2.99 -0.31 -14.72
CA LEU A 88 3.05 -1.63 -15.33
C LEU A 88 2.27 -1.64 -16.65
N LYS A 89 2.87 -2.20 -17.70
CA LYS A 89 2.24 -2.23 -19.03
C LYS A 89 1.49 -3.53 -19.21
N ALA A 90 0.19 -3.50 -18.98
CA ALA A 90 -0.68 -4.64 -19.26
C ALA A 90 -0.64 -5.02 -20.76
N PRO A 91 -0.50 -6.31 -21.11
CA PRO A 91 -0.73 -6.78 -22.47
C PRO A 91 -2.20 -6.55 -22.86
N LYS A 92 -2.50 -6.52 -24.17
CA LYS A 92 -3.86 -6.20 -24.68
C LYS A 92 -4.98 -7.03 -24.02
N LYS A 93 -4.74 -8.31 -23.75
CA LYS A 93 -5.70 -9.22 -23.08
C LYS A 93 -6.05 -8.78 -21.65
N LEU A 94 -5.16 -8.01 -21.01
CA LEU A 94 -5.27 -7.56 -19.63
C LEU A 94 -5.42 -6.03 -19.52
N ALA A 95 -5.75 -5.33 -20.61
CA ALA A 95 -5.82 -3.87 -20.60
C ALA A 95 -6.81 -3.32 -19.53
N GLU A 96 -7.91 -4.04 -19.29
CA GLU A 96 -8.92 -3.71 -18.27
C GLU A 96 -8.41 -3.83 -16.83
N VAL A 97 -7.32 -4.59 -16.61
CA VAL A 97 -6.65 -4.68 -15.31
C VAL A 97 -5.96 -3.35 -14.97
N GLN A 98 -5.45 -2.64 -15.99
CA GLN A 98 -4.67 -1.43 -15.79
C GLN A 98 -5.51 -0.28 -15.21
N GLU A 99 -6.80 -0.23 -15.51
CA GLU A 99 -7.70 0.80 -14.97
C GLU A 99 -7.84 0.66 -13.46
N SER A 100 -8.06 -0.55 -12.96
CA SER A 100 -8.11 -0.86 -11.53
C SER A 100 -6.79 -0.53 -10.84
N PHE A 101 -5.64 -0.85 -11.45
CA PHE A 101 -4.35 -0.50 -10.87
C PHE A 101 -4.06 0.99 -10.85
N LYS A 102 -4.44 1.74 -11.90
CA LYS A 102 -4.28 3.19 -11.91
C LYS A 102 -5.13 3.86 -10.84
N ALA A 103 -6.42 3.51 -10.77
CA ALA A 103 -7.33 4.06 -9.77
C ALA A 103 -6.88 3.71 -8.34
N GLY A 104 -6.50 2.44 -8.11
CA GLY A 104 -5.97 2.01 -6.82
C GLY A 104 -4.66 2.70 -6.46
N SER A 105 -3.81 3.01 -7.44
CA SER A 105 -2.55 3.74 -7.22
C SER A 105 -2.75 5.20 -6.91
N GLU A 106 -3.68 5.86 -7.58
CA GLU A 106 -4.04 7.25 -7.30
C GLU A 106 -4.55 7.39 -5.85
N LYS A 107 -5.50 6.52 -5.45
CA LYS A 107 -6.00 6.47 -4.07
C LYS A 107 -4.92 6.10 -3.07
N GLY A 108 -4.07 5.13 -3.38
CA GLY A 108 -2.96 4.73 -2.51
C GLY A 108 -2.00 5.89 -2.25
N LEU A 109 -1.67 6.67 -3.28
CA LEU A 109 -0.83 7.86 -3.13
C LEU A 109 -1.51 8.96 -2.30
N GLU A 110 -2.82 9.14 -2.44
CA GLU A 110 -3.61 10.08 -1.62
C GLU A 110 -3.58 9.69 -0.13
N GLY A 111 -3.84 8.43 0.20
CA GLY A 111 -3.80 7.93 1.58
C GLY A 111 -2.40 7.99 2.20
N LEU A 112 -1.36 7.62 1.43
CA LEU A 112 0.03 7.71 1.87
C LEU A 112 0.48 9.16 2.09
N ALA A 113 0.01 10.11 1.29
CA ALA A 113 0.29 11.53 1.51
C ALA A 113 -0.27 12.01 2.85
N MET A 114 -1.51 11.62 3.20
CA MET A 114 -2.08 11.93 4.52
C MET A 114 -1.29 11.32 5.68
N TYR A 115 -0.88 10.05 5.57
CA TYR A 115 0.00 9.44 6.56
C TYR A 115 1.30 10.24 6.72
N LYS A 116 1.94 10.57 5.59
CA LYS A 116 3.21 11.29 5.59
C LYS A 116 3.09 12.66 6.24
N GLU A 117 2.08 13.44 5.86
CA GLU A 117 1.81 14.76 6.45
C GLU A 117 1.55 14.64 7.96
N THR A 118 0.74 13.65 8.38
CA THR A 118 0.44 13.42 9.80
C THR A 118 1.69 13.06 10.59
N PHE A 119 2.49 12.11 10.10
CA PHE A 119 3.72 11.71 10.78
C PHE A 119 4.79 12.81 10.75
N GLN A 120 4.86 13.64 9.72
CA GLN A 120 5.77 14.79 9.68
C GLN A 120 5.37 15.89 10.68
N GLY A 121 4.07 16.16 10.82
CA GLY A 121 3.54 17.18 11.73
C GLY A 121 3.40 16.74 13.19
N MET A 122 3.47 15.44 13.45
CA MET A 122 3.30 14.89 14.80
C MET A 122 4.54 15.14 15.69
N THR A 123 4.26 15.58 16.91
CA THR A 123 5.22 15.86 18.00
C THR A 123 4.70 15.31 19.32
N ALA A 124 5.52 15.33 20.37
CA ALA A 124 5.12 14.92 21.73
C ALA A 124 3.95 15.74 22.31
N ASP A 125 3.78 16.99 21.88
CA ASP A 125 2.73 17.92 22.36
C ASP A 125 1.48 17.94 21.46
N SER A 126 1.46 17.16 20.37
CA SER A 126 0.35 17.15 19.43
C SER A 126 -0.96 16.64 20.07
N ASP A 127 -2.10 17.16 19.61
CA ASP A 127 -3.41 16.61 19.97
C ASP A 127 -3.55 15.21 19.38
N MET A 128 -3.40 14.21 20.25
CA MET A 128 -3.48 12.81 19.87
C MET A 128 -4.84 12.40 19.34
N THR A 129 -5.90 13.18 19.53
CA THR A 129 -7.22 12.93 18.94
C THR A 129 -7.21 13.29 17.46
N GLN A 130 -6.71 14.47 17.11
CA GLN A 130 -6.59 14.92 15.72
C GLN A 130 -5.62 14.07 14.91
N VAL A 131 -4.50 13.67 15.51
CA VAL A 131 -3.56 12.72 14.88
C VAL A 131 -4.26 11.40 14.56
N GLN A 132 -5.13 10.91 15.45
CA GLN A 132 -5.86 9.67 15.22
C GLN A 132 -6.90 9.81 14.11
N GLU A 133 -7.65 10.90 14.11
CA GLU A 133 -8.64 11.19 13.07
C GLU A 133 -7.98 11.24 11.69
N SER A 134 -6.86 11.95 11.55
CA SER A 134 -6.15 12.05 10.27
C SER A 134 -5.55 10.70 9.82
N LEU A 135 -5.04 9.90 10.75
CA LEU A 135 -4.58 8.54 10.43
C LEU A 135 -5.75 7.60 10.09
N LEU A 136 -6.93 7.78 10.65
CA LEU A 136 -8.10 6.99 10.28
C LEU A 136 -8.64 7.38 8.90
N GLU A 137 -8.66 8.67 8.57
CA GLU A 137 -9.01 9.15 7.21
C GLU A 137 -8.03 8.60 6.17
N GLY A 138 -6.72 8.60 6.48
CA GLY A 138 -5.72 7.93 5.65
C GLY A 138 -6.00 6.44 5.45
N ASP A 139 -6.41 5.74 6.51
CA ASP A 139 -6.71 4.30 6.47
C ASP A 139 -7.95 3.96 5.64
N GLU A 140 -8.98 4.81 5.67
CA GLU A 140 -10.16 4.68 4.83
C GLU A 140 -9.81 4.78 3.35
N ILE A 141 -8.99 5.76 2.96
CA ILE A 141 -8.52 5.91 1.57
C ILE A 141 -7.62 4.75 1.16
N MET A 142 -6.71 4.34 2.04
CA MET A 142 -5.83 3.18 1.78
C MET A 142 -6.63 1.88 1.62
N THR A 143 -7.73 1.73 2.35
CA THR A 143 -8.66 0.60 2.21
C THR A 143 -9.36 0.62 0.85
N GLU A 144 -9.77 1.79 0.35
CA GLU A 144 -10.34 1.93 -1.00
C GLU A 144 -9.29 1.61 -2.08
N ALA A 145 -8.08 2.14 -1.93
CA ALA A 145 -6.95 1.84 -2.80
C ALA A 145 -6.72 0.33 -2.92
N GLN A 146 -6.73 -0.38 -1.78
CA GLN A 146 -6.53 -1.82 -1.71
C GLN A 146 -7.64 -2.61 -2.39
N LYS A 147 -8.90 -2.20 -2.23
CA LYS A 147 -10.03 -2.84 -2.94
C LYS A 147 -9.82 -2.76 -4.45
N LEU A 148 -9.43 -1.60 -4.96
CA LEU A 148 -9.18 -1.40 -6.40
C LEU A 148 -7.99 -2.23 -6.90
N ILE A 149 -6.89 -2.31 -6.13
CA ILE A 149 -5.75 -3.17 -6.48
C ILE A 149 -6.17 -4.65 -6.46
N GLN A 150 -6.90 -5.11 -5.44
CA GLN A 150 -7.39 -6.48 -5.37
C GLN A 150 -8.33 -6.82 -6.53
N GLU A 151 -9.25 -5.92 -6.89
CA GLU A 151 -10.09 -6.08 -8.09
C GLU A 151 -9.26 -6.24 -9.37
N GLY A 152 -8.16 -5.48 -9.49
CA GLY A 152 -7.21 -5.63 -10.60
C GLY A 152 -6.53 -6.99 -10.61
N LEU A 153 -6.08 -7.49 -9.45
CA LEU A 153 -5.50 -8.83 -9.32
C LEU A 153 -6.50 -9.93 -9.66
N ASP A 154 -7.73 -9.85 -9.14
CA ASP A 154 -8.80 -10.82 -9.42
C ASP A 154 -9.17 -10.84 -10.91
N LYS A 155 -9.18 -9.68 -11.58
CA LYS A 155 -9.37 -9.59 -13.02
C LYS A 155 -8.20 -10.20 -13.77
N ALA A 156 -6.96 -9.93 -13.33
CA ALA A 156 -5.77 -10.50 -13.94
C ALA A 156 -5.79 -12.03 -13.87
N GLU A 157 -6.19 -12.59 -12.73
CA GLU A 157 -6.36 -14.04 -12.56
C GLU A 157 -7.43 -14.60 -13.51
N LYS A 158 -8.61 -13.98 -13.60
CA LYS A 158 -9.69 -14.46 -14.49
C LYS A 158 -9.36 -14.40 -15.99
N LEU A 159 -8.54 -13.42 -16.39
CA LEU A 159 -8.24 -13.12 -17.79
C LEU A 159 -6.90 -13.73 -18.25
N SER A 160 -6.06 -14.21 -17.32
CA SER A 160 -4.77 -14.83 -17.66
C SER A 160 -4.99 -16.25 -18.17
#